data_AF-A0A6J7UCN9-F1
#
_entry.id   AF-A0A6J7UCN9-F1
#
_cell.length_a   1.000
_cell.length_b   1.000
_cell.length_c   1.000
_cell.angle_alpha   90.00
_cell.angle_beta   90.00
_cell.angle_gamma   90.00
#
_symmetry.space_group_name_H-M   'P 1'
#
loop_
_entity.id
_entity.type
_entity.pdbx_description
1 polymer ?
#
loop_
_entity_poly.entity_id
_entity_poly.type
_entity_poly.pdbx_seq_one_letter_code
_entity_poly.pdbx_strand_id
1 'polypeptide(L)'
;MAKESDLIVIAPTTADLLAKLASGRADDLLTNIVLASTSPKILVPAMHPEMWSNPATVSNVKILTERGFVIIQPDEGRMTGADYGVGRYPDSSKIISEISKVALQTADLVDKRLLITSGGTREPIDPIRFIGNRSSGKQGFALAMAAASRGAQVHLVTANTDLPLIEGITTTAVETAEQMAAVLAVEFPHCDALIMSAAVADAKILNYSDEKVKKDSLKTLELDKNPDILLSLAKSKKDSQVIIGFAAETYTDIKDLELSGFTKLASKSLDLIYVNNVSGGAIFGSDKTQGLIIDKEKNVIEVPEISKDTLSDILLDQLVSKLG
;
A
#
# COMPACT_ATOMS: atom_id res chain seq x y z
N MET A 1 -20.02 -2.89 -1.61
CA MET A 1 -19.76 -3.59 -2.90
C MET A 1 -19.71 -2.61 -4.07
N ALA A 2 -20.81 -2.19 -4.72
CA ALA A 2 -20.72 -1.37 -5.95
C ALA A 2 -20.08 0.03 -5.78
N LYS A 3 -20.22 0.64 -4.59
CA LYS A 3 -19.59 1.92 -4.23
C LYS A 3 -18.14 1.79 -3.71
N GLU A 4 -17.68 0.57 -3.46
CA GLU A 4 -16.39 0.25 -2.83
C GLU A 4 -15.44 -0.47 -3.80
N SER A 5 -15.83 -0.66 -5.06
CA SER A 5 -14.99 -1.31 -6.05
C SER A 5 -14.29 -0.25 -6.87
N ASP A 6 -12.96 -0.23 -6.88
CA ASP A 6 -12.20 0.69 -7.73
C ASP A 6 -12.21 0.25 -9.20
N LEU A 7 -12.53 -1.03 -9.46
CA LEU A 7 -12.59 -1.63 -10.78
C LEU A 7 -13.53 -2.85 -10.77
N ILE A 8 -14.33 -3.03 -11.82
CA ILE A 8 -15.15 -4.25 -12.01
C ILE A 8 -14.60 -5.04 -13.19
N VAL A 9 -14.15 -6.27 -12.94
CA VAL A 9 -13.69 -7.20 -13.99
C VAL A 9 -14.63 -8.39 -14.06
N ILE A 10 -15.15 -8.68 -15.26
CA ILE A 10 -16.02 -9.83 -15.52
C ILE A 10 -15.33 -10.77 -16.49
N ALA A 11 -14.85 -11.89 -15.95
CA ALA A 11 -14.06 -12.85 -16.71
C ALA A 11 -14.42 -14.31 -16.34
N PRO A 12 -15.04 -15.08 -17.25
CA PRO A 12 -15.48 -14.72 -18.60
C PRO A 12 -16.78 -13.90 -18.62
N THR A 13 -16.95 -13.11 -19.67
CA THR A 13 -18.23 -12.48 -20.04
C THR A 13 -18.88 -13.27 -21.19
N THR A 14 -20.03 -13.89 -20.95
CA THR A 14 -20.76 -14.65 -21.99
C THR A 14 -21.57 -13.72 -22.90
N ALA A 15 -22.04 -14.23 -24.04
CA ALA A 15 -22.94 -13.47 -24.92
C ALA A 15 -24.24 -13.04 -24.23
N ASP A 16 -24.80 -13.88 -23.35
CA ASP A 16 -25.99 -13.56 -22.55
C ASP A 16 -25.72 -12.36 -21.62
N LEU A 17 -24.57 -12.38 -20.94
CA LEU A 17 -24.20 -11.29 -20.05
C LEU A 17 -23.94 -9.98 -20.82
N LEU A 18 -23.27 -10.04 -21.98
CA LEU A 18 -23.14 -8.87 -22.88
C LEU A 18 -24.49 -8.28 -23.26
N ALA A 19 -25.47 -9.13 -23.59
CA ALA A 19 -26.83 -8.68 -23.94
C ALA A 19 -27.56 -8.04 -22.75
N LYS A 20 -27.46 -8.64 -21.55
CA LYS A 20 -28.04 -8.07 -20.32
C LYS A 20 -27.44 -6.71 -19.98
N LEU A 21 -26.12 -6.58 -20.06
CA LEU A 21 -25.43 -5.32 -19.78
C LEU A 21 -25.74 -4.25 -20.84
N ALA A 22 -25.77 -4.60 -22.13
CA ALA A 22 -26.11 -3.67 -23.20
C ALA A 22 -27.56 -3.16 -23.09
N SER A 23 -28.48 -3.99 -22.62
CA SER A 23 -29.88 -3.61 -22.37
C SER A 23 -30.10 -2.93 -21.01
N GLY A 24 -29.08 -2.86 -20.13
CA GLY A 24 -29.20 -2.25 -18.82
C GLY A 24 -30.07 -3.04 -17.83
N ARG A 25 -30.12 -4.37 -17.97
CA ARG A 25 -30.82 -5.23 -17.02
C ARG A 25 -30.09 -5.24 -15.67
N ALA A 26 -30.84 -5.44 -14.59
CA ALA A 26 -30.36 -5.54 -13.21
C ALA A 26 -31.18 -6.60 -12.45
N ASP A 27 -31.34 -7.77 -13.06
CA ASP A 27 -32.16 -8.88 -12.56
C ASP A 27 -31.39 -9.90 -11.71
N ASP A 28 -30.07 -9.74 -11.61
CA ASP A 28 -29.22 -10.49 -10.69
C ASP A 28 -28.22 -9.57 -9.97
N LEU A 29 -27.49 -10.11 -9.00
CA LEU A 29 -26.55 -9.32 -8.19
C LEU A 29 -25.45 -8.68 -9.06
N LEU A 30 -24.90 -9.40 -10.03
CA LEU A 30 -23.81 -8.94 -10.87
C LEU A 30 -24.25 -7.76 -11.75
N THR A 31 -25.35 -7.94 -12.48
CA THR A 31 -25.92 -6.91 -13.37
C THR A 31 -26.37 -5.68 -12.59
N ASN A 32 -26.91 -5.86 -11.37
CA ASN A 32 -27.22 -4.75 -10.47
C ASN A 32 -25.96 -3.98 -10.01
N ILE A 33 -24.90 -4.69 -9.59
CA ILE A 33 -23.61 -4.07 -9.22
C ILE A 33 -23.04 -3.25 -10.40
N VAL A 34 -23.05 -3.83 -11.61
CA VAL A 34 -22.53 -3.15 -12.80
C VAL A 34 -23.34 -1.89 -13.14
N LEU A 35 -24.67 -1.96 -13.04
CA LEU A 35 -25.54 -0.83 -13.34
C LEU A 35 -25.43 0.28 -12.28
N ALA A 36 -25.27 -0.07 -11.01
CA ALA A 36 -25.17 0.87 -9.90
C ALA A 36 -23.78 1.49 -9.70
N SER A 37 -22.73 0.91 -10.30
CA SER A 37 -21.34 1.34 -10.12
C SER A 37 -20.91 2.39 -11.14
N THR A 38 -20.17 3.40 -10.67
CA THR A 38 -19.50 4.40 -11.51
C THR A 38 -18.08 3.99 -11.89
N SER A 39 -17.55 2.93 -11.31
CA SER A 39 -16.17 2.49 -11.49
C SER A 39 -15.90 2.00 -12.92
N PRO A 40 -14.65 2.00 -13.40
CA PRO A 40 -14.31 1.42 -14.69
C PRO A 40 -14.70 -0.07 -14.75
N LYS A 41 -15.16 -0.51 -15.92
CA LYS A 41 -15.72 -1.86 -16.13
C LYS A 41 -14.97 -2.55 -17.26
N ILE A 42 -14.40 -3.70 -16.97
CA ILE A 42 -13.63 -4.52 -17.91
C ILE A 42 -14.38 -5.83 -18.14
N LEU A 43 -14.69 -6.11 -19.40
CA LEU A 43 -15.31 -7.36 -19.82
C LEU A 43 -14.27 -8.21 -20.55
N VAL A 44 -14.22 -9.50 -20.24
CA VAL A 44 -13.35 -10.48 -20.89
C VAL A 44 -14.23 -11.51 -21.61
N PRO A 45 -14.71 -11.23 -22.83
CA PRO A 45 -15.62 -12.12 -23.51
C PRO A 45 -14.99 -13.47 -23.83
N ALA A 46 -15.75 -14.54 -23.64
CA ALA A 46 -15.38 -15.87 -24.11
C ALA A 46 -16.64 -16.65 -24.51
N MET A 47 -16.66 -17.14 -25.74
CA MET A 47 -17.79 -17.85 -26.34
C MET A 47 -17.37 -18.53 -27.65
N HIS A 48 -18.25 -19.36 -28.21
CA HIS A 48 -18.02 -19.97 -29.52
C HIS A 48 -17.83 -18.90 -30.62
N PRO A 49 -16.95 -19.09 -31.63
CA PRO A 49 -16.72 -18.12 -32.69
C PRO A 49 -17.99 -17.62 -33.38
N GLU A 50 -18.93 -18.51 -33.66
CA GLU A 50 -20.22 -18.14 -34.26
C GLU A 50 -21.04 -17.21 -33.36
N MET A 51 -20.97 -17.39 -32.03
CA MET A 51 -21.62 -16.50 -31.08
C MET A 51 -20.92 -15.14 -31.02
N TRP A 52 -19.59 -15.11 -31.15
CA TRP A 52 -18.81 -13.88 -31.17
C TRP A 52 -19.08 -13.06 -32.43
N SER A 53 -19.12 -13.71 -33.59
CA SER A 53 -19.39 -13.06 -34.88
C SER A 53 -20.86 -12.73 -35.11
N ASN A 54 -21.77 -13.14 -34.20
CA ASN A 54 -23.20 -12.88 -34.36
C ASN A 54 -23.47 -11.36 -34.34
N PRO A 55 -24.28 -10.81 -35.28
CA PRO A 55 -24.57 -9.38 -35.33
C PRO A 55 -25.11 -8.80 -34.01
N ALA A 56 -25.87 -9.58 -33.24
CA ALA A 56 -26.37 -9.16 -31.93
C ALA A 56 -25.22 -8.96 -30.93
N THR A 57 -24.29 -9.92 -30.85
CA THR A 57 -23.12 -9.83 -29.97
C THR A 57 -22.22 -8.67 -30.37
N VAL A 58 -21.93 -8.52 -31.67
CA VAL A 58 -21.13 -7.40 -32.20
C VAL A 58 -21.78 -6.06 -31.87
N SER A 59 -23.10 -5.93 -32.02
CA SER A 59 -23.84 -4.72 -31.64
C SER A 59 -23.76 -4.44 -30.13
N ASN A 60 -23.93 -5.47 -29.29
CA ASN A 60 -23.83 -5.33 -27.83
C ASN A 60 -22.43 -4.87 -27.41
N VAL A 61 -21.38 -5.46 -27.98
CA VAL A 61 -19.99 -5.05 -27.73
C VAL A 61 -19.77 -3.59 -28.10
N LYS A 62 -20.29 -3.16 -29.26
CA LYS A 62 -20.20 -1.77 -29.69
C LYS A 62 -20.90 -0.83 -28.71
N ILE A 63 -22.15 -1.12 -28.32
CA ILE A 63 -22.92 -0.33 -27.35
C ILE A 63 -22.17 -0.21 -26.01
N LEU A 64 -21.62 -1.33 -25.51
CA LEU A 64 -20.88 -1.34 -24.25
C LEU A 64 -19.60 -0.52 -24.35
N THR A 65 -18.87 -0.61 -25.47
CA THR A 65 -17.68 0.20 -25.73
C THR A 65 -18.02 1.70 -25.75
N GLU A 66 -19.10 2.08 -26.44
CA GLU A 66 -19.58 3.48 -26.48
C GLU A 66 -20.00 4.01 -25.09
N ARG A 67 -20.42 3.11 -24.20
CA ARG A 67 -20.75 3.42 -22.79
C ARG A 67 -19.54 3.38 -21.85
N GLY A 68 -18.32 3.22 -22.38
CA GLY A 68 -17.08 3.26 -21.60
C GLY A 68 -16.66 1.94 -20.96
N PHE A 69 -17.27 0.81 -21.34
CA PHE A 69 -16.74 -0.50 -20.94
C PHE A 69 -15.47 -0.81 -21.75
N VAL A 70 -14.46 -1.32 -21.07
CA VAL A 70 -13.24 -1.83 -21.70
C VAL A 70 -13.47 -3.29 -22.07
N ILE A 71 -13.32 -3.63 -23.35
CA ILE A 71 -13.55 -4.98 -23.87
C ILE A 71 -12.20 -5.62 -24.23
N ILE A 72 -11.76 -6.62 -23.46
CA ILE A 72 -10.58 -7.40 -23.80
C ILE A 72 -10.95 -8.38 -24.89
N GLN A 73 -10.45 -8.15 -26.10
CA GLN A 73 -10.78 -8.98 -27.26
C GLN A 73 -10.41 -10.45 -27.02
N PRO A 74 -11.33 -11.40 -27.28
CA PRO A 74 -11.04 -12.83 -27.21
C PRO A 74 -9.90 -13.20 -28.14
N ASP A 75 -9.18 -14.26 -27.79
CA ASP A 75 -8.12 -14.78 -28.63
C ASP A 75 -8.69 -15.63 -29.78
N GLU A 76 -7.92 -15.73 -30.85
CA GLU A 76 -8.18 -16.66 -31.95
C GLU A 76 -7.53 -18.02 -31.64
N GLY A 77 -8.25 -19.11 -31.88
CA GLY A 77 -7.67 -20.42 -31.76
C GLY A 77 -8.65 -21.57 -31.97
N ARG A 78 -8.14 -22.79 -31.84
CA ARG A 78 -8.99 -23.98 -31.82
C ARG A 78 -9.81 -24.03 -30.54
N MET A 79 -11.09 -24.36 -30.69
CA MET A 79 -11.98 -24.71 -29.60
C MET A 79 -11.93 -26.21 -29.30
N THR A 80 -12.75 -26.68 -28.36
CA THR A 80 -12.97 -28.11 -28.16
C THR A 80 -13.51 -28.75 -29.46
N GLY A 81 -12.67 -29.48 -30.20
CA GLY A 81 -13.05 -30.15 -31.44
C GLY A 81 -12.35 -29.60 -32.69
N ALA A 82 -13.09 -29.50 -33.79
CA ALA A 82 -12.58 -29.04 -35.10
C ALA A 82 -12.74 -27.52 -35.32
N ASP A 83 -13.51 -26.85 -34.48
CA ASP A 83 -13.87 -25.44 -34.65
C ASP A 83 -12.68 -24.51 -34.36
N TYR A 84 -12.52 -23.49 -35.19
CA TYR A 84 -11.44 -22.52 -35.14
C TYR A 84 -11.97 -21.12 -35.40
N GLY A 85 -11.54 -20.14 -34.60
CA GLY A 85 -11.87 -18.74 -34.82
C GLY A 85 -11.70 -17.90 -33.57
N VAL A 86 -12.14 -16.64 -33.65
CA VAL A 86 -12.09 -15.66 -32.55
C VAL A 86 -13.22 -15.92 -31.56
N GLY A 87 -12.89 -16.07 -30.28
CA GLY A 87 -13.90 -16.34 -29.23
C GLY A 87 -13.32 -17.06 -28.01
N ARG A 88 -12.08 -17.55 -28.12
CA ARG A 88 -11.38 -18.20 -27.02
C ARG A 88 -11.08 -17.18 -25.91
N TYR A 89 -11.17 -17.64 -24.66
CA TYR A 89 -10.77 -16.85 -23.50
C TYR A 89 -9.30 -16.40 -23.64
N PRO A 90 -9.00 -15.09 -23.49
CA PRO A 90 -7.64 -14.58 -23.64
C PRO A 90 -6.66 -15.20 -22.66
N ASP A 91 -5.38 -15.20 -23.02
CA ASP A 91 -4.32 -15.55 -22.07
C ASP A 91 -4.34 -14.64 -20.83
N SER A 92 -4.10 -15.22 -19.65
CA SER A 92 -4.11 -14.50 -18.37
C SER A 92 -3.15 -13.31 -18.36
N SER A 93 -1.99 -13.42 -19.03
CA SER A 93 -1.03 -12.31 -19.13
C SER A 93 -1.60 -11.09 -19.86
N LYS A 94 -2.35 -11.32 -20.94
CA LYS A 94 -3.06 -10.26 -21.69
C LYS A 94 -4.16 -9.64 -20.83
N ILE A 95 -4.92 -10.45 -20.10
CA ILE A 95 -5.97 -9.98 -19.19
C ILE A 95 -5.37 -9.08 -18.10
N ILE A 96 -4.32 -9.55 -17.43
CA ILE A 96 -3.62 -8.80 -16.38
C ILE A 96 -3.06 -7.49 -16.95
N SER A 97 -2.41 -7.52 -18.11
CA SER A 97 -1.88 -6.32 -18.76
C SER A 97 -2.95 -5.26 -19.03
N GLU A 98 -4.12 -5.64 -19.56
CA GLU A 98 -5.20 -4.67 -19.81
C GLU A 98 -5.84 -4.16 -18.51
N ILE A 99 -6.01 -5.03 -17.50
CA ILE A 99 -6.46 -4.61 -16.17
C ILE A 99 -5.50 -3.56 -15.60
N SER A 100 -4.19 -3.80 -15.65
CA SER A 100 -3.17 -2.87 -15.18
C SER A 100 -3.23 -1.53 -15.92
N LYS A 101 -3.43 -1.52 -17.25
CA LYS A 101 -3.56 -0.27 -18.02
C LYS A 101 -4.76 0.57 -17.56
N VAL A 102 -5.91 -0.06 -17.32
CA VAL A 102 -7.11 0.66 -16.86
C VAL A 102 -6.92 1.17 -15.44
N ALA A 103 -6.35 0.36 -14.54
CA ALA A 103 -6.03 0.78 -13.18
C ALA A 103 -5.08 1.99 -13.14
N LEU A 104 -4.10 2.03 -14.05
CA LEU A 104 -3.16 3.16 -14.17
C LEU A 104 -3.80 4.44 -14.71
N GLN A 105 -4.92 4.39 -15.44
CA GLN A 105 -5.60 5.61 -15.90
C GLN A 105 -6.29 6.36 -14.77
N THR A 106 -6.65 5.65 -13.70
CA THR A 106 -7.24 6.21 -12.47
C THR A 106 -6.23 6.37 -11.34
N ALA A 107 -4.96 6.04 -11.60
CA ALA A 107 -3.89 6.13 -10.63
C ALA A 107 -3.48 7.59 -10.39
N ASP A 108 -3.37 7.98 -9.13
CA ASP A 108 -3.14 9.36 -8.69
C ASP A 108 -1.73 9.58 -8.09
N LEU A 109 -0.91 8.54 -8.04
CA LEU A 109 0.51 8.61 -7.67
C LEU A 109 1.45 8.29 -8.85
N VAL A 110 0.93 8.34 -10.08
CA VAL A 110 1.76 8.20 -11.30
C VAL A 110 2.89 9.25 -11.28
N ASP A 111 4.08 8.83 -11.67
CA ASP A 111 5.32 9.62 -11.68
C ASP A 111 5.80 10.13 -10.31
N LYS A 112 5.13 9.74 -9.20
CA LYS A 112 5.57 10.05 -7.84
C LYS A 112 6.53 8.99 -7.33
N ARG A 113 7.54 9.41 -6.58
CA ARG A 113 8.55 8.56 -5.93
C ARG A 113 8.32 8.53 -4.43
N LEU A 114 7.97 7.37 -3.90
CA LEU A 114 7.66 7.18 -2.49
C LEU A 114 8.74 6.32 -1.82
N LEU A 115 9.35 6.86 -0.77
CA LEU A 115 10.27 6.16 0.11
C LEU A 115 9.52 5.71 1.36
N ILE A 116 9.50 4.42 1.65
CA ILE A 116 8.69 3.85 2.73
C ILE A 116 9.60 3.01 3.62
N THR A 117 9.54 3.21 4.94
CA THR A 117 10.24 2.35 5.89
C THR A 117 9.33 1.33 6.52
N SER A 118 9.84 0.13 6.79
CA SER A 118 9.08 -0.94 7.43
C SER A 118 9.93 -1.75 8.41
N GLY A 119 9.24 -2.52 9.26
CA GLY A 119 9.85 -3.44 10.20
C GLY A 119 10.34 -2.76 11.48
N GLY A 120 11.27 -3.39 12.19
CA GLY A 120 11.82 -2.89 13.45
C GLY A 120 13.33 -3.04 13.47
N THR A 121 14.06 -2.00 13.87
CA THR A 121 15.53 -2.09 13.90
C THR A 121 16.00 -2.95 15.07
N ARG A 122 17.17 -3.56 14.89
CA ARG A 122 17.86 -4.39 15.88
C ARG A 122 19.21 -3.76 16.16
N GLU A 123 19.38 -3.24 17.35
CA GLU A 123 20.63 -2.62 17.81
C GLU A 123 21.48 -3.68 18.51
N PRO A 124 22.60 -4.11 17.91
CA PRO A 124 23.35 -5.25 18.40
C PRO A 124 24.03 -4.94 19.74
N ILE A 125 23.95 -5.91 20.65
CA ILE A 125 24.69 -5.90 21.92
C ILE A 125 26.04 -6.60 21.75
N ASP A 126 25.99 -7.75 21.09
CA ASP A 126 27.09 -8.62 20.72
C ASP A 126 26.69 -9.35 19.42
N PRO A 127 27.51 -10.23 18.82
CA PRO A 127 27.15 -10.90 17.57
C PRO A 127 25.94 -11.85 17.66
N ILE A 128 25.37 -12.06 18.86
CA ILE A 128 24.31 -13.05 19.13
C ILE A 128 23.02 -12.35 19.62
N ARG A 129 23.14 -11.20 20.27
CA ARG A 129 22.03 -10.52 20.95
C ARG A 129 21.88 -9.09 20.45
N PHE A 130 20.64 -8.62 20.48
CA PHE A 130 20.28 -7.25 20.10
C PHE A 130 19.15 -6.71 20.99
N ILE A 131 18.99 -5.39 20.97
CA ILE A 131 17.82 -4.65 21.46
C ILE A 131 16.96 -4.31 20.25
N GLY A 132 15.64 -4.49 20.31
CA GLY A 132 14.79 -4.16 19.18
C GLY A 132 13.31 -4.07 19.55
N ASN A 133 12.54 -3.56 18.60
CA ASN A 133 11.11 -3.33 18.75
C ASN A 133 10.28 -4.49 18.17
N ARG A 134 9.08 -4.72 18.72
CA ARG A 134 8.15 -5.76 18.25
C ARG A 134 7.34 -5.30 17.02
N SER A 135 8.03 -4.99 15.93
CA SER A 135 7.37 -4.66 14.65
C SER A 135 7.37 -5.85 13.71
N SER A 136 6.22 -6.13 13.10
CA SER A 136 6.09 -7.13 12.04
C SER A 136 6.44 -6.60 10.65
N GLY A 137 6.42 -5.27 10.48
CA GLY A 137 6.52 -4.62 9.17
C GLY A 137 5.25 -4.64 8.32
N LYS A 138 4.17 -5.31 8.76
CA LYS A 138 2.94 -5.42 7.96
C LYS A 138 2.38 -4.08 7.47
N GLN A 139 2.44 -3.03 8.29
CA GLN A 139 1.93 -1.71 7.90
C GLN A 139 2.73 -1.09 6.76
N GLY A 140 4.07 -1.14 6.81
CA GLY A 140 4.92 -0.59 5.75
C GLY A 140 4.80 -1.37 4.44
N PHE A 141 4.57 -2.68 4.50
CA PHE A 141 4.30 -3.49 3.31
C PHE A 141 2.94 -3.16 2.69
N ALA A 142 1.88 -3.01 3.50
CA ALA A 142 0.57 -2.58 3.03
C ALA A 142 0.65 -1.21 2.33
N LEU A 143 1.35 -0.24 2.94
CA LEU A 143 1.61 1.07 2.34
C LEU A 143 2.37 0.97 1.02
N ALA A 144 3.42 0.14 0.95
CA ALA A 144 4.22 -0.04 -0.26
C ALA A 144 3.39 -0.64 -1.41
N MET A 145 2.60 -1.67 -1.11
CA MET A 145 1.70 -2.29 -2.09
C MET A 145 0.64 -1.30 -2.59
N ALA A 146 -0.02 -0.58 -1.68
CA ALA A 146 -1.06 0.39 -2.03
C ALA A 146 -0.50 1.59 -2.83
N ALA A 147 0.70 2.06 -2.48
CA ALA A 147 1.37 3.10 -3.24
C ALA A 147 1.72 2.64 -4.66
N ALA A 148 2.27 1.43 -4.81
CA ALA A 148 2.62 0.88 -6.11
C ALA A 148 1.38 0.60 -6.98
N SER A 149 0.28 0.12 -6.39
CA SER A 149 -0.98 -0.09 -7.12
C SER A 149 -1.61 1.21 -7.61
N ARG A 150 -1.33 2.33 -6.92
CA ARG A 150 -1.69 3.71 -7.32
C ARG A 150 -0.67 4.36 -8.24
N GLY A 151 0.28 3.60 -8.80
CA GLY A 151 1.21 4.05 -9.83
C GLY A 151 2.52 4.67 -9.34
N ALA A 152 2.77 4.70 -8.02
CA ALA A 152 4.01 5.25 -7.48
C ALA A 152 5.23 4.37 -7.80
N GLN A 153 6.38 5.00 -8.01
CA GLN A 153 7.69 4.36 -7.92
C GLN A 153 8.05 4.21 -6.44
N VAL A 154 7.94 2.99 -5.91
CA VAL A 154 8.16 2.73 -4.48
C VAL A 154 9.57 2.18 -4.22
N HIS A 155 10.24 2.77 -3.23
CA HIS A 155 11.42 2.22 -2.58
C HIS A 155 11.08 1.87 -1.12
N LEU A 156 11.08 0.58 -0.81
CA LEU A 156 10.83 0.04 0.52
C LEU A 156 12.17 -0.24 1.24
N VAL A 157 12.44 0.49 2.33
CA VAL A 157 13.57 0.21 3.23
C VAL A 157 13.06 -0.57 4.44
N THR A 158 13.43 -1.85 4.53
CA THR A 158 12.82 -2.77 5.49
C THR A 158 13.83 -3.30 6.52
N ALA A 159 13.44 -3.28 7.80
CA ALA A 159 14.25 -3.74 8.91
C ALA A 159 13.70 -5.03 9.53
N ASN A 160 14.47 -6.11 9.49
CA ASN A 160 14.23 -7.34 10.26
C ASN A 160 12.80 -7.90 10.17
N THR A 161 12.29 -8.09 8.95
CA THR A 161 10.98 -8.70 8.70
C THR A 161 11.13 -10.03 7.96
N ASP A 162 10.17 -10.94 8.16
CA ASP A 162 10.06 -12.21 7.43
C ASP A 162 9.05 -12.12 6.26
N LEU A 163 8.57 -10.91 5.93
CA LEU A 163 7.61 -10.71 4.85
C LEU A 163 8.27 -10.88 3.47
N PRO A 164 7.56 -11.47 2.49
CA PRO A 164 8.10 -11.72 1.16
C PRO A 164 8.33 -10.40 0.40
N LEU A 165 9.34 -10.37 -0.46
CA LEU A 165 9.58 -9.24 -1.36
C LEU A 165 8.37 -9.01 -2.26
N ILE A 166 8.06 -7.74 -2.53
CA ILE A 166 6.96 -7.33 -3.41
C ILE A 166 7.52 -7.13 -4.82
N GLU A 167 6.98 -7.85 -5.79
CA GLU A 167 7.36 -7.69 -7.20
C GLU A 167 7.07 -6.26 -7.69
N GLY A 168 7.99 -5.68 -8.45
CA GLY A 168 7.85 -4.30 -8.95
C GLY A 168 8.24 -3.20 -7.96
N ILE A 169 8.56 -3.52 -6.70
CA ILE A 169 9.01 -2.56 -5.69
C ILE A 169 10.49 -2.74 -5.40
N THR A 170 11.26 -1.65 -5.46
CA THR A 170 12.68 -1.69 -5.07
C THR A 170 12.76 -1.84 -3.56
N THR A 171 13.44 -2.88 -3.06
CA THR A 171 13.53 -3.16 -1.63
C THR A 171 14.98 -3.19 -1.15
N THR A 172 15.29 -2.45 -0.08
CA THR A 172 16.59 -2.47 0.60
C THR A 172 16.41 -2.98 2.02
N ALA A 173 17.09 -4.09 2.34
CA ALA A 173 17.11 -4.63 3.68
C ALA A 173 18.17 -3.92 4.54
N VAL A 174 17.80 -3.58 5.76
CA VAL A 174 18.68 -3.00 6.79
C VAL A 174 18.45 -3.72 8.11
N GLU A 175 19.41 -3.62 9.04
CA GLU A 175 19.31 -4.21 10.37
C GLU A 175 19.14 -3.14 11.45
N THR A 176 19.97 -2.09 11.42
CA THR A 176 20.06 -1.08 12.48
C THR A 176 19.41 0.26 12.10
N ALA A 177 19.16 1.12 13.10
CA ALA A 177 18.70 2.48 12.88
C ALA A 177 19.70 3.30 12.03
N GLU A 178 21.00 3.12 12.23
CA GLU A 178 22.04 3.82 11.47
C GLU A 178 22.07 3.43 10.00
N GLN A 179 21.94 2.13 9.70
CA GLN A 179 21.85 1.65 8.33
C GLN A 179 20.60 2.19 7.62
N MET A 180 19.45 2.19 8.31
CA MET A 180 18.23 2.80 7.80
C MET A 180 18.44 4.30 7.52
N ALA A 181 19.03 5.03 8.46
CA ALA A 181 19.31 6.46 8.32
C ALA A 181 20.21 6.74 7.11
N ALA A 182 21.23 5.92 6.88
CA ALA A 182 22.15 6.06 5.76
C ALA A 182 21.45 5.92 4.40
N VAL A 183 20.58 4.90 4.25
CA VAL A 183 19.79 4.72 3.02
C VAL A 183 18.85 5.91 2.81
N LEU A 184 18.12 6.31 3.86
CA LEU A 184 17.16 7.40 3.75
C LEU A 184 17.83 8.74 3.42
N ALA A 185 19.02 9.01 3.95
CA ALA A 185 19.76 10.24 3.67
C ALA A 185 20.16 10.36 2.19
N VAL A 186 20.43 9.22 1.52
CA VAL A 186 20.78 9.18 0.11
C VAL A 186 19.53 9.28 -0.77
N GLU A 187 18.47 8.55 -0.44
CA GLU A 187 17.31 8.39 -1.31
C GLU A 187 16.29 9.54 -1.19
N PHE A 188 16.04 10.02 0.03
CA PHE A 188 14.98 11.00 0.29
C PHE A 188 15.07 12.29 -0.57
N PRO A 189 16.25 12.87 -0.87
CA PRO A 189 16.35 14.03 -1.76
C PRO A 189 15.78 13.84 -3.18
N HIS A 190 15.60 12.59 -3.62
CA HIS A 190 15.11 12.19 -4.94
C HIS A 190 13.66 11.68 -4.94
N CYS A 191 12.99 11.72 -3.79
CA CYS A 191 11.61 11.27 -3.61
C CYS A 191 10.65 12.44 -3.42
N ASP A 192 9.37 12.23 -3.69
CA ASP A 192 8.29 13.17 -3.41
C ASP A 192 7.78 13.01 -1.97
N ALA A 193 7.84 11.79 -1.43
CA ALA A 193 7.37 11.55 -0.07
C ALA A 193 8.18 10.48 0.68
N LEU A 194 8.23 10.65 2.01
CA LEU A 194 8.72 9.65 2.96
C LEU A 194 7.58 9.22 3.89
N ILE A 195 7.33 7.92 3.97
CA ILE A 195 6.43 7.32 4.96
C ILE A 195 7.24 6.50 5.96
N MET A 196 7.49 7.08 7.14
CA MET A 196 8.35 6.52 8.16
C MET A 196 7.57 5.58 9.09
N SER A 197 7.20 4.39 8.60
CA SER A 197 6.37 3.43 9.33
C SER A 197 7.17 2.36 10.10
N ALA A 198 8.49 2.32 9.95
CA ALA A 198 9.36 1.43 10.73
C ALA A 198 9.40 1.82 12.22
N ALA A 199 9.45 0.80 13.08
CA ALA A 199 9.70 0.96 14.51
C ALA A 199 11.21 1.05 14.77
N VAL A 200 11.77 2.24 14.57
CA VAL A 200 13.19 2.53 14.84
C VAL A 200 13.44 2.52 16.35
N ALA A 201 14.51 1.84 16.78
CA ALA A 201 14.92 1.82 18.18
C ALA A 201 15.46 3.19 18.62
N ASP A 202 15.02 3.69 19.78
CA ASP A 202 15.46 5.00 20.30
C ASP A 202 16.89 4.98 20.86
N ALA A 203 17.41 3.80 21.20
CA ALA A 203 18.70 3.64 21.87
C ALA A 203 19.49 2.44 21.31
N LYS A 204 20.82 2.59 21.31
CA LYS A 204 21.80 1.58 20.90
C LYS A 204 22.80 1.29 22.01
N ILE A 205 23.58 0.22 21.90
CA ILE A 205 24.67 -0.05 22.84
C ILE A 205 25.82 0.94 22.60
N LEU A 206 26.27 1.59 23.68
CA LEU A 206 27.41 2.52 23.63
C LEU A 206 28.72 1.78 23.31
N ASN A 207 28.93 0.62 23.93
CA ASN A 207 30.14 -0.19 23.81
C ASN A 207 29.83 -1.55 23.17
N TYR A 208 29.62 -1.58 21.86
CA TYR A 208 29.46 -2.84 21.13
C TYR A 208 30.70 -3.73 21.30
N SER A 209 30.47 -5.03 21.41
CA SER A 209 31.53 -6.05 21.54
C SER A 209 31.48 -7.01 20.37
N ASP A 210 32.61 -7.21 19.69
CA ASP A 210 32.77 -8.25 18.64
C ASP A 210 32.77 -9.67 19.23
N GLU A 211 32.91 -9.81 20.55
CA GLU A 211 32.80 -11.08 21.26
C GLU A 211 31.48 -11.18 22.04
N LYS A 212 31.02 -12.42 22.24
CA LYS A 212 29.85 -12.70 23.07
C LYS A 212 30.06 -12.16 24.49
N VAL A 213 29.21 -11.22 24.90
CA VAL A 213 29.28 -10.64 26.25
C VAL A 213 28.96 -11.71 27.29
N LYS A 214 29.85 -11.84 28.28
CA LYS A 214 29.70 -12.79 29.39
C LYS A 214 28.42 -12.48 30.18
N LYS A 215 27.77 -13.53 30.68
CA LYS A 215 26.46 -13.42 31.34
C LYS A 215 26.46 -12.44 32.51
N ASP A 216 27.55 -12.36 33.27
CA ASP A 216 27.66 -11.46 34.43
C ASP A 216 27.71 -9.98 34.06
N SER A 217 28.22 -9.66 32.86
CA SER A 217 28.31 -8.30 32.33
C SER A 217 26.99 -7.77 31.77
N LEU A 218 25.97 -8.63 31.59
CA LEU A 218 24.64 -8.22 31.12
C LEU A 218 23.78 -7.54 32.19
N LYS A 219 24.24 -7.45 33.44
CA LYS A 219 23.50 -6.79 34.53
C LYS A 219 23.33 -5.29 34.28
N THR A 220 24.24 -4.68 33.52
CA THR A 220 24.25 -3.26 33.17
C THR A 220 24.61 -3.12 31.70
N LEU A 221 23.72 -2.54 30.91
CA LEU A 221 24.00 -2.17 29.52
C LEU A 221 24.06 -0.65 29.43
N GLU A 222 25.17 -0.12 28.96
CA GLU A 222 25.32 1.30 28.68
C GLU A 222 24.70 1.62 27.32
N LEU A 223 23.72 2.52 27.32
CA LEU A 223 22.97 2.90 26.13
C LEU A 223 23.37 4.30 25.68
N ASP A 224 23.43 4.48 24.38
CA ASP A 224 23.48 5.78 23.73
C ASP A 224 22.20 6.02 22.91
N LYS A 225 21.89 7.28 22.59
CA LYS A 225 20.72 7.61 21.77
C LYS A 225 21.00 7.31 20.30
N ASN A 226 20.02 6.72 19.62
CA ASN A 226 20.05 6.62 18.17
C ASN A 226 19.79 8.00 17.52
N PRO A 227 20.25 8.20 16.28
CA PRO A 227 19.99 9.43 15.55
C PRO A 227 18.50 9.63 15.34
N ASP A 228 18.04 10.87 15.51
CA ASP A 228 16.68 11.26 15.17
C ASP A 228 16.56 11.42 13.64
N ILE A 229 16.24 10.32 12.96
CA ILE A 229 16.19 10.24 11.50
C ILE A 229 15.22 11.28 10.93
N LEU A 230 14.01 11.37 11.48
CA LEU A 230 12.97 12.29 11.02
C LEU A 230 13.42 13.75 11.15
N LEU A 231 13.96 14.13 12.31
CA LEU A 231 14.44 15.49 12.52
C LEU A 231 15.64 15.82 11.61
N SER A 232 16.49 14.83 11.33
CA SER A 232 17.64 15.02 10.44
C SER A 232 17.20 15.24 9.00
N LEU A 233 16.25 14.45 8.49
CA LEU A 233 15.70 14.58 7.14
C LEU A 233 14.82 15.82 6.97
N ALA A 234 14.09 16.22 8.02
CA ALA A 234 13.27 17.42 7.99
C ALA A 234 14.09 18.70 7.74
N LYS A 235 15.37 18.73 8.13
CA LYS A 235 16.26 19.89 7.89
C LYS A 235 16.65 20.07 6.43
N SER A 236 16.67 18.99 5.64
CA SER A 236 17.01 19.01 4.21
C SER A 236 15.79 18.83 3.31
N LYS A 237 14.60 18.75 3.89
CA LYS A 237 13.32 18.61 3.21
C LYS A 237 13.01 19.83 2.35
N LYS A 238 12.60 19.60 1.10
CA LYS A 238 12.09 20.63 0.18
C LYS A 238 10.59 20.87 0.43
N ASP A 239 10.09 22.05 0.07
CA ASP A 239 8.66 22.39 0.24
C ASP A 239 7.72 21.50 -0.58
N SER A 240 8.20 20.93 -1.70
CA SER A 240 7.45 20.00 -2.54
C SER A 240 7.40 18.58 -1.99
N GLN A 241 8.11 18.28 -0.90
CA GLN A 241 8.19 16.94 -0.33
C GLN A 241 7.25 16.80 0.86
N VAL A 242 6.78 15.57 1.10
CA VAL A 242 5.91 15.25 2.25
C VAL A 242 6.57 14.19 3.14
N ILE A 243 6.49 14.36 4.46
CA ILE A 243 6.94 13.38 5.44
C ILE A 243 5.76 12.98 6.33
N ILE A 244 5.45 11.68 6.31
CA ILE A 244 4.44 11.04 7.15
C ILE A 244 5.16 10.22 8.23
N GLY A 245 4.88 10.52 9.50
CA GLY A 245 5.40 9.78 10.64
C GLY A 245 4.40 8.78 11.22
N PHE A 246 4.92 7.81 11.96
CA PHE A 246 4.13 6.87 12.77
C PHE A 246 4.54 6.98 14.24
N ALA A 247 3.56 6.87 15.14
CA ALA A 247 3.79 6.83 16.58
C ALA A 247 2.89 5.82 17.26
N ALA A 248 3.49 4.83 17.91
CA ALA A 248 2.77 3.90 18.78
C ALA A 248 2.70 4.47 20.20
N GLU A 249 1.50 4.52 20.75
CA GLU A 249 1.22 5.06 22.09
C GLU A 249 0.36 4.09 22.91
N THR A 250 0.48 4.14 24.23
CA THR A 250 -0.30 3.28 25.14
C THR A 250 -1.33 4.04 25.96
N TYR A 251 -1.67 5.28 25.56
CA TYR A 251 -2.65 6.10 26.27
C TYR A 251 -4.07 5.54 26.12
N THR A 252 -4.84 5.52 27.19
CA THR A 252 -6.24 5.08 27.17
C THR A 252 -7.22 6.22 26.87
N ASP A 253 -6.83 7.47 27.14
CA ASP A 253 -7.62 8.65 26.80
C ASP A 253 -7.26 9.15 25.39
N ILE A 254 -8.27 9.42 24.58
CA ILE A 254 -8.11 9.95 23.22
C ILE A 254 -7.47 11.34 23.21
N LYS A 255 -7.70 12.16 24.25
CA LYS A 255 -7.11 13.50 24.35
C LYS A 255 -5.60 13.45 24.58
N ASP A 256 -5.13 12.49 25.36
CA ASP A 256 -3.70 12.29 25.59
C ASP A 256 -3.01 11.77 24.32
N LEU A 257 -3.68 10.88 23.59
CA LEU A 257 -3.23 10.40 22.28
C LEU A 257 -3.08 11.54 21.27
N GLU A 258 -4.09 12.40 21.18
CA GLU A 258 -4.11 13.58 20.32
C GLU A 258 -3.00 14.58 20.68
N LEU A 259 -2.83 14.88 21.98
CA LEU A 259 -1.79 15.78 22.47
C LEU A 259 -0.37 15.25 22.17
N SER A 260 -0.15 13.94 22.33
CA SER A 260 1.12 13.31 21.93
C SER A 260 1.36 13.48 20.43
N GLY A 261 0.32 13.26 19.62
CA GLY A 261 0.34 13.45 18.17
C GLY A 261 0.78 14.85 17.76
N PHE A 262 0.13 15.90 18.28
CA PHE A 262 0.53 17.28 18.00
C PHE A 262 1.97 17.57 18.40
N THR A 263 2.42 17.05 19.55
CA THR A 263 3.78 17.26 20.05
C THR A 263 4.82 16.61 19.13
N LYS A 264 4.57 15.37 18.70
CA LYS A 264 5.46 14.63 17.80
C LYS A 264 5.47 15.22 16.39
N LEU A 265 4.31 15.59 15.85
CA LEU A 265 4.17 16.26 14.57
C LEU A 265 5.04 17.53 14.51
N ALA A 266 4.93 18.40 15.51
CA ALA A 266 5.68 19.65 15.58
C ALA A 266 7.19 19.42 15.81
N SER A 267 7.55 18.59 16.79
CA SER A 267 8.97 18.35 17.15
C SER A 267 9.77 17.67 16.04
N LYS A 268 9.11 16.86 15.20
CA LYS A 268 9.73 16.15 14.08
C LYS A 268 9.51 16.84 12.73
N SER A 269 8.81 17.98 12.71
CA SER A 269 8.50 18.76 11.51
C SER A 269 7.82 17.94 10.40
N LEU A 270 6.84 17.13 10.79
CA LEU A 270 6.06 16.26 9.90
C LEU A 270 4.89 17.02 9.25
N ASP A 271 4.41 16.52 8.12
CA ASP A 271 3.18 17.02 7.49
C ASP A 271 1.95 16.23 7.91
N LEU A 272 2.17 14.96 8.25
CA LEU A 272 1.16 14.05 8.76
C LEU A 272 1.78 13.10 9.79
N ILE A 273 1.01 12.73 10.81
CA ILE A 273 1.37 11.65 11.72
C ILE A 273 0.17 10.73 11.92
N TYR A 274 0.43 9.41 11.86
CA TYR A 274 -0.49 8.42 12.36
C TYR A 274 -0.09 7.99 13.76
N VAL A 275 -0.97 8.21 14.73
CA VAL A 275 -0.77 7.85 16.13
C VAL A 275 -1.67 6.68 16.47
N ASN A 276 -1.10 5.48 16.61
CA ASN A 276 -1.87 4.29 16.93
C ASN A 276 -1.83 3.96 18.42
N ASN A 277 -3.00 3.62 18.95
CA ASN A 277 -3.14 3.20 20.34
C ASN A 277 -2.87 1.70 20.48
N VAL A 278 -1.67 1.33 20.92
CA VAL A 278 -1.23 -0.07 21.09
C VAL A 278 -1.46 -0.61 22.51
N SER A 279 -2.25 0.09 23.33
CA SER A 279 -2.61 -0.39 24.67
C SER A 279 -3.23 -1.80 24.60
N GLY A 280 -2.89 -2.63 25.58
CA GLY A 280 -3.30 -4.04 25.59
C GLY A 280 -2.56 -4.95 24.60
N GLY A 281 -1.61 -4.45 23.79
CA GLY A 281 -0.73 -5.25 22.94
C GLY A 281 -1.38 -5.86 21.70
N ALA A 282 -2.67 -5.63 21.46
CA ALA A 282 -3.47 -6.29 20.44
C ALA A 282 -3.12 -5.90 18.99
N ILE A 283 -2.36 -4.82 18.77
CA ILE A 283 -2.07 -4.27 17.42
C ILE A 283 -0.73 -4.77 16.85
N PHE A 284 0.21 -5.20 17.69
CA PHE A 284 1.50 -5.67 17.23
C PHE A 284 1.38 -7.04 16.56
N GLY A 285 1.69 -7.11 15.27
CA GLY A 285 1.55 -8.33 14.46
C GLY A 285 0.12 -8.61 13.96
N SER A 286 -0.88 -7.85 14.42
CA SER A 286 -2.26 -7.89 13.93
C SER A 286 -2.38 -7.35 12.50
N ASP A 287 -3.42 -7.77 11.79
CA ASP A 287 -3.80 -7.21 10.49
C ASP A 287 -4.70 -5.97 10.62
N LYS A 288 -5.08 -5.62 11.86
CA LYS A 288 -5.89 -4.46 12.18
C LYS A 288 -5.10 -3.37 12.92
N THR A 289 -5.64 -2.16 12.89
CA THR A 289 -5.11 -0.98 13.57
C THR A 289 -6.23 0.02 13.88
N GLN A 290 -5.98 0.90 14.83
CA GLN A 290 -6.87 2.01 15.21
C GLN A 290 -6.03 3.15 15.79
N GLY A 291 -6.52 4.38 15.67
CA GLY A 291 -5.77 5.55 16.13
C GLY A 291 -6.27 6.85 15.55
N LEU A 292 -5.36 7.82 15.43
CA LEU A 292 -5.65 9.15 14.89
C LEU A 292 -4.68 9.47 13.76
N ILE A 293 -5.18 10.06 12.69
CA ILE A 293 -4.37 10.73 11.68
C ILE A 293 -4.44 12.23 11.97
N ILE A 294 -3.29 12.88 12.09
CA ILE A 294 -3.20 14.30 12.44
C ILE A 294 -2.33 15.00 11.41
N ASP A 295 -2.80 16.12 10.89
CA ASP A 295 -2.06 16.95 9.93
C ASP A 295 -1.48 18.23 10.54
N LYS A 296 -0.66 18.93 9.75
CA LYS A 296 0.01 20.17 10.13
C LYS A 296 -0.95 21.33 10.42
N GLU A 297 -2.13 21.29 9.83
CA GLU A 297 -3.24 22.23 10.04
C GLU A 297 -4.02 21.94 11.33
N LYS A 298 -3.64 20.86 12.05
CA LYS A 298 -4.27 20.33 13.26
C LYS A 298 -5.65 19.74 13.05
N ASN A 299 -5.97 19.32 11.83
CA ASN A 299 -7.11 18.47 11.59
C ASN A 299 -6.81 17.08 12.15
N VAL A 300 -7.84 16.48 12.76
CA VAL A 300 -7.78 15.14 13.36
C VAL A 300 -8.81 14.26 12.68
N ILE A 301 -8.36 13.14 12.13
CA ILE A 301 -9.21 12.11 11.55
C ILE A 301 -9.13 10.89 12.46
N GLU A 302 -10.26 10.53 13.05
CA GLU A 302 -10.37 9.32 13.85
C GLU A 302 -10.37 8.09 12.94
N VAL A 303 -9.49 7.14 13.25
CA VAL A 303 -9.39 5.86 12.56
C VAL A 303 -9.94 4.78 13.49
N PRO A 304 -11.17 4.28 13.24
CA PRO A 304 -11.71 3.16 14.00
C PRO A 304 -10.90 1.88 13.74
N GLU A 305 -11.24 0.78 14.41
CA GLU A 305 -10.58 -0.50 14.14
C GLU A 305 -10.83 -0.96 12.69
N ILE A 306 -9.81 -0.84 11.85
CA ILE A 306 -9.82 -1.18 10.43
C ILE A 306 -8.61 -2.05 10.06
N SER A 307 -8.57 -2.57 8.83
CA SER A 307 -7.37 -3.27 8.35
C SER A 307 -6.23 -2.30 8.06
N LYS A 308 -5.00 -2.82 8.08
CA LYS A 308 -3.80 -2.05 7.71
C LYS A 308 -3.79 -1.63 6.24
N ASP A 309 -4.44 -2.40 5.37
CA ASP A 309 -4.63 -2.06 3.96
C ASP A 309 -5.53 -0.82 3.84
N THR A 310 -6.70 -0.82 4.50
CA THR A 310 -7.61 0.33 4.50
C THR A 310 -6.96 1.58 5.11
N LEU A 311 -6.18 1.44 6.19
CA LEU A 311 -5.40 2.57 6.72
C LEU A 311 -4.40 3.09 5.68
N SER A 312 -3.76 2.21 4.92
CA SER A 312 -2.77 2.59 3.92
C SER A 312 -3.40 3.44 2.82
N ASP A 313 -4.58 3.06 2.33
CA ASP A 313 -5.32 3.85 1.35
C ASP A 313 -5.72 5.23 1.90
N ILE A 314 -6.25 5.29 3.13
CA ILE A 314 -6.62 6.56 3.77
C ILE A 314 -5.39 7.48 3.91
N LEU A 315 -4.24 6.94 4.34
CA LEU A 315 -3.01 7.72 4.47
C LEU A 315 -2.48 8.20 3.12
N LEU A 316 -2.60 7.39 2.07
CA LEU A 316 -2.20 7.76 0.72
C LEU A 316 -3.15 8.80 0.11
N ASP A 317 -4.44 8.79 0.45
CA ASP A 317 -5.36 9.87 0.06
C ASP A 317 -4.96 11.21 0.68
N GLN A 318 -4.60 11.19 1.97
CA GLN A 318 -4.05 12.37 2.63
C GLN A 318 -2.73 12.81 1.98
N LEU A 319 -1.87 11.86 1.61
CA LEU A 319 -0.62 12.16 0.92
C LEU A 319 -0.85 12.84 -0.43
N VAL A 320 -1.73 12.30 -1.28
CA VAL A 320 -2.05 12.85 -2.61
C VAL A 320 -2.51 14.30 -2.49
N SER A 321 -3.43 14.59 -1.55
CA SER A 321 -3.91 15.96 -1.32
C SER A 321 -2.80 16.96 -0.95
N LYS A 322 -1.70 16.48 -0.36
CA LYS A 322 -0.55 17.31 0.05
C LYS A 322 0.53 17.41 -1.02
N LEU A 323 0.60 16.46 -1.97
CA LEU A 323 1.56 16.46 -3.07
C LEU A 323 1.18 17.40 -4.23
N GLY A 324 -0.08 17.88 -4.27
CA GLY A 324 -0.60 18.76 -5.31
C GLY A 324 -1.07 17.98 -6.53
#